data_AF-A0A1S3PPN4-F1
#
_entry.id   AF-A0A1S3PPN4-F1
#
_cell.length_a   1.000
_cell.length_b   1.000
_cell.length_c   1.000
_cell.angle_alpha   90.00
_cell.angle_beta   90.00
_cell.angle_gamma   90.00
#
_symmetry.space_group_name_H-M   'P 1'
#
loop_
_entity.id
_entity.type
_entity.pdbx_description
1 polymer ?
#
loop_
_entity_poly.entity_id
_entity_poly.type
_entity_poly.pdbx_seq_one_letter_code
_entity_poly.pdbx_strand_id
1 'polypeptide(L)'
;MKHVNCILEAFGHASTPVNDNSSRFIKLLSLQYCDKRRTLLRARIYTYMLEKSRVVHLPSQQHNFNIFYLMAEGLSPEEKCALYLNNVLAHRYLTAGVPAVDSPPVATASTQSRERLTAIKQALRALGFNKLEVDSVFMLLSAVLHVGDLCFTALTDAEIAYPSDLQLLERVSGMLQVCSDDLSTALTSDVQYFKGDVITRRHTVEMSENYRDQLAKAVYGRLFSFLVNNSNYYLQGQDQSTGDPALEIGILDIFGFEEFQRNGFEQLCVNMTNERVRLHVSEVLFQQEQAECLQEAIAMETLWSPSNQPAVLDFFFLKPQGLLSVMDEESQSLRPTEQTLYKRLQSHLDNTPTHGISLTTKDGNGNPPPIDQGPAFTVKHYTGQ
;
A
#
# COMPACT_ATOMS: atom_id res chain seq x y z
N MET A 1 -1.84 22.98 5.30
CA MET A 1 -0.81 22.02 4.84
C MET A 1 -0.04 21.34 5.98
N LYS A 2 0.58 22.05 6.95
CA LYS A 2 1.37 21.41 8.02
C LYS A 2 0.64 20.27 8.76
N HIS A 3 -0.59 20.51 9.21
CA HIS A 3 -1.40 19.47 9.88
C HIS A 3 -1.70 18.27 8.98
N VAL A 4 -1.98 18.52 7.71
CA VAL A 4 -2.27 17.47 6.72
C VAL A 4 -1.04 16.59 6.48
N ASN A 5 0.14 17.19 6.25
CA ASN A 5 1.38 16.42 6.09
C ASN A 5 1.69 15.62 7.36
N CYS A 6 1.55 16.21 8.55
CA CYS A 6 1.75 15.50 9.81
C CYS A 6 0.93 14.20 9.93
N ILE A 7 -0.31 14.21 9.41
CA ILE A 7 -1.17 13.02 9.39
C ILE A 7 -0.73 12.06 8.28
N LEU A 8 -0.61 12.54 7.04
CA LEU A 8 -0.29 11.67 5.90
C LEU A 8 1.08 10.99 6.03
N GLU A 9 2.07 11.66 6.62
CA GLU A 9 3.38 11.07 6.88
C GLU A 9 3.29 9.97 7.95
N ALA A 10 2.54 10.19 9.04
CA ALA A 10 2.39 9.18 10.08
C ALA A 10 1.68 7.91 9.59
N PHE A 11 0.67 8.05 8.74
CA PHE A 11 -0.15 6.94 8.25
C PHE A 11 0.29 6.38 6.89
N GLY A 12 1.12 7.09 6.15
CA GLY A 12 1.49 6.72 4.78
C GLY A 12 2.99 6.48 4.59
N HIS A 13 3.83 6.76 5.59
CA HIS A 13 5.27 6.54 5.50
C HIS A 13 5.73 5.38 6.38
N ALA A 14 6.87 4.80 6.01
CA ALA A 14 7.54 3.75 6.76
C ALA A 14 9.06 3.91 6.65
N SER A 15 9.78 3.38 7.65
CA SER A 15 11.23 3.28 7.63
C SER A 15 11.69 2.09 6.79
N THR A 16 12.66 2.33 5.90
CA THR A 16 13.34 1.32 5.07
C THR A 16 14.86 1.38 5.32
N PRO A 17 15.65 0.39 4.88
CA PRO A 17 17.12 0.39 5.05
C PRO A 17 17.85 1.63 4.51
N VAL A 18 17.23 2.34 3.57
CA VAL A 18 17.83 3.49 2.87
C VAL A 18 17.13 4.82 3.17
N ASN A 19 15.95 4.79 3.80
CA ASN A 19 15.15 5.98 4.10
C ASN A 19 14.25 5.77 5.33
N ASP A 20 14.55 6.47 6.41
CA ASP A 20 13.83 6.36 7.68
C ASP A 20 12.40 6.94 7.66
N ASN A 21 12.03 7.68 6.61
CA ASN A 21 10.70 8.29 6.47
C ASN A 21 10.21 8.24 5.01
N SER A 22 10.18 7.03 4.45
CA SER A 22 9.86 6.84 3.04
C SER A 22 8.36 6.84 2.76
N SER A 23 7.91 7.65 1.80
CA SER A 23 6.54 7.64 1.30
C SER A 23 6.17 6.27 0.73
N ARG A 24 5.08 5.66 1.22
CA ARG A 24 4.54 4.37 0.73
C ARG A 24 3.19 4.55 0.02
N PHE A 25 3.00 5.75 -0.56
CA PHE A 25 1.89 6.14 -1.42
C PHE A 25 2.34 7.29 -2.32
N ILE A 26 1.65 7.52 -3.43
CA ILE A 26 1.83 8.68 -4.31
C ILE A 26 0.89 9.79 -3.86
N LYS A 27 1.38 11.03 -3.83
CA LYS A 27 0.60 12.22 -3.45
C LYS A 27 0.65 13.25 -4.58
N LEU A 28 -0.52 13.60 -5.13
CA LEU A 28 -0.68 14.74 -6.02
C LEU A 28 -1.40 15.86 -5.27
N LEU A 29 -0.69 16.96 -5.02
CA LEU A 29 -1.26 18.19 -4.45
C LEU A 29 -1.61 19.14 -5.60
N SER A 30 -2.90 19.34 -5.81
CA SER A 30 -3.45 20.38 -6.69
C SER A 30 -3.69 21.66 -5.89
N LEU A 31 -3.16 22.77 -6.39
CA LEU A 31 -3.34 24.11 -5.85
C LEU A 31 -4.12 24.95 -6.85
N GLN A 32 -5.29 25.46 -6.47
CA GLN A 32 -6.05 26.37 -7.30
C GLN A 32 -5.72 27.80 -6.94
N TYR A 33 -5.28 28.57 -7.93
CA TYR A 33 -4.83 29.94 -7.80
C TYR A 33 -5.68 30.89 -8.64
N CYS A 34 -6.12 31.99 -8.03
CA CYS A 34 -6.79 33.06 -8.76
C CYS A 34 -5.76 34.04 -9.29
N ASP A 35 -5.56 34.07 -10.62
CA ASP A 35 -4.60 34.98 -11.23
C ASP A 35 -4.96 36.45 -10.99
N LYS A 36 -6.24 36.82 -11.12
CA LYS A 36 -6.71 38.19 -10.91
C LYS A 36 -6.47 38.70 -9.50
N ARG A 37 -6.78 37.90 -8.48
CA ARG A 37 -6.62 38.27 -7.06
C ARG A 37 -5.22 38.02 -6.54
N ARG A 38 -4.39 37.29 -7.28
CA ARG A 38 -3.07 36.81 -6.87
C ARG A 38 -3.09 35.97 -5.58
N THR A 39 -4.18 35.24 -5.32
CA THR A 39 -4.38 34.48 -4.08
C THR A 39 -4.62 32.98 -4.33
N LEU A 40 -4.15 32.15 -3.42
CA LEU A 40 -4.52 30.73 -3.37
C LEU A 40 -6.00 30.61 -2.95
N LEU A 41 -6.78 29.88 -3.74
CA LEU A 41 -8.20 29.65 -3.49
C LEU A 41 -8.43 28.40 -2.64
N ARG A 42 -7.87 27.28 -3.07
CA ARG A 42 -8.02 25.98 -2.40
C ARG A 42 -6.88 25.04 -2.76
N ALA A 43 -6.75 23.99 -1.97
CA ALA A 43 -5.88 22.87 -2.28
C ALA A 43 -6.67 21.56 -2.26
N ARG A 44 -6.21 20.59 -3.04
CA ARG A 44 -6.76 19.23 -3.07
C ARG A 44 -5.64 18.22 -3.16
N ILE A 45 -5.77 17.15 -2.42
CA ILE A 45 -4.84 16.05 -2.38
C ILE A 45 -5.51 14.84 -3.02
N TYR A 46 -4.81 14.25 -3.97
CA TYR A 46 -5.10 12.93 -4.49
C TYR A 46 -4.01 11.98 -4.03
N THR A 47 -4.41 10.80 -3.59
CA THR A 47 -3.49 9.74 -3.17
C THR A 47 -3.68 8.51 -4.01
N TYR A 48 -2.57 7.90 -4.44
CA TYR A 48 -2.58 6.67 -5.22
C TYR A 48 -1.64 5.64 -4.60
N MET A 49 -1.91 4.35 -4.85
CA MET A 49 -0.99 3.25 -4.53
C MET A 49 -0.48 3.23 -3.09
N LEU A 50 -1.38 3.39 -2.10
CA LEU A 50 -1.01 3.06 -0.71
C LEU A 50 -0.60 1.58 -0.65
N GLU A 51 0.60 1.30 -0.16
CA GLU A 51 1.17 -0.04 0.00
C GLU A 51 0.48 -0.83 1.13
N LYS A 52 -0.80 -1.18 0.93
CA LYS A 52 -1.63 -1.83 1.97
C LYS A 52 -1.05 -3.18 2.42
N SER A 53 -0.33 -3.89 1.56
CA SER A 53 0.31 -5.17 1.89
C SER A 53 1.29 -5.05 3.06
N ARG A 54 1.99 -3.92 3.20
CA ARG A 54 2.86 -3.61 4.35
C ARG A 54 2.17 -3.75 5.69
N VAL A 55 0.85 -3.51 5.76
CA VAL A 55 0.07 -3.67 6.99
C VAL A 55 0.18 -5.09 7.52
N VAL A 56 0.11 -6.10 6.66
CA VAL A 56 0.01 -7.52 7.07
C VAL A 56 1.29 -8.31 6.81
N HIS A 57 2.11 -7.83 5.89
CA HIS A 57 3.36 -8.47 5.49
C HIS A 57 4.49 -7.46 5.70
N LEU A 58 5.31 -7.72 6.71
CA LEU A 58 6.46 -6.87 7.02
C LEU A 58 7.65 -7.27 6.15
N PRO A 59 8.13 -6.41 5.23
CA PRO A 59 9.31 -6.75 4.44
C PRO A 59 10.55 -6.88 5.33
N SER A 60 11.48 -7.76 4.95
CA SER A 60 12.72 -7.98 5.72
C SER A 60 13.48 -6.67 5.95
N GLN A 61 13.91 -6.44 7.20
CA GLN A 61 14.64 -5.23 7.62
C GLN A 61 13.90 -3.90 7.38
N GLN A 62 12.58 -3.93 7.21
CA GLN A 62 11.74 -2.74 7.10
C GLN A 62 10.77 -2.64 8.27
N HIS A 63 10.24 -1.43 8.45
CA HIS A 63 9.16 -1.17 9.39
C HIS A 63 7.79 -1.18 8.70
N ASN A 64 6.74 -1.45 9.47
CA ASN A 64 5.37 -1.15 9.10
C ASN A 64 5.16 0.39 9.10
N PHE A 65 3.93 0.88 8.91
CA PHE A 65 3.67 2.32 8.92
C PHE A 65 4.07 2.98 10.25
N ASN A 66 4.61 4.20 10.16
CA ASN A 66 5.18 4.95 11.28
C ASN A 66 4.21 5.10 12.47
N ILE A 67 2.90 5.22 12.21
CA ILE A 67 1.88 5.38 13.24
C ILE A 67 1.89 4.24 14.27
N PHE A 68 2.19 3.00 13.89
CA PHE A 68 2.23 1.87 14.81
C PHE A 68 3.40 1.96 15.79
N TYR A 69 4.57 2.38 15.33
CA TYR A 69 5.76 2.57 16.17
C TYR A 69 5.61 3.81 17.06
N LEU A 70 5.02 4.89 16.52
CA LEU A 70 4.63 6.05 17.31
C LEU A 70 3.67 5.66 18.44
N MET A 71 2.70 4.77 18.19
CA MET A 71 1.82 4.22 19.22
C MET A 71 2.57 3.37 20.24
N ALA A 72 3.49 2.52 19.80
CA ALA A 72 4.31 1.66 20.66
C ALA A 72 5.11 2.47 21.69
N GLU A 73 5.71 3.57 21.25
CA GLU A 73 6.66 4.38 22.04
C GLU A 73 6.02 5.59 22.71
N GLY A 74 4.93 6.13 22.15
CA GLY A 74 4.37 7.43 22.51
C GLY A 74 3.09 7.39 23.34
N LEU A 75 2.33 6.29 23.33
CA LEU A 75 1.11 6.17 24.12
C LEU A 75 1.42 6.06 25.62
N SER A 76 0.59 6.72 26.44
CA SER A 76 0.61 6.53 27.90
C SER A 76 0.14 5.11 28.30
N PRO A 77 0.49 4.63 29.50
CA PRO A 77 0.00 3.35 30.00
C PRO A 77 -1.54 3.24 29.99
N GLU A 78 -2.23 4.34 30.32
CA GLU A 78 -3.69 4.40 30.35
C GLU A 78 -4.28 4.26 28.94
N GLU A 79 -3.70 4.95 27.96
CA GLU A 79 -4.13 4.83 26.56
C GLU A 79 -3.84 3.44 25.99
N LYS A 80 -2.68 2.85 26.32
CA LYS A 80 -2.35 1.47 25.95
C LYS A 80 -3.37 0.49 26.52
N CYS A 81 -3.75 0.66 27.78
CA CYS A 81 -4.78 -0.16 28.43
C CYS A 81 -6.14 -0.02 27.74
N ALA A 82 -6.58 1.22 27.48
CA ALA A 82 -7.85 1.50 26.79
C ALA A 82 -7.89 0.94 25.36
N LEU A 83 -6.73 0.83 24.70
CA LEU A 83 -6.59 0.27 23.36
C LEU A 83 -6.31 -1.24 23.35
N TYR A 84 -6.21 -1.90 24.51
CA TYR A 84 -5.78 -3.30 24.63
C TYR A 84 -4.37 -3.57 24.04
N LEU A 85 -3.46 -2.60 24.12
CA LEU A 85 -2.11 -2.64 23.54
C LEU A 85 -1.02 -2.75 24.61
N ASN A 86 -0.95 -3.90 25.29
CA ASN A 86 0.06 -4.13 26.34
C ASN A 86 1.49 -4.10 25.78
N ASN A 87 1.74 -4.84 24.70
CA ASN A 87 2.98 -4.76 23.93
C ASN A 87 2.65 -4.63 22.43
N VAL A 88 2.69 -3.39 21.92
CA VAL A 88 2.41 -3.11 20.51
C VAL A 88 3.32 -3.92 19.58
N LEU A 89 4.60 -4.04 19.90
CA LEU A 89 5.56 -4.73 19.03
C LEU A 89 5.44 -6.27 19.08
N ALA A 90 4.61 -6.83 19.95
CA ALA A 90 4.34 -8.27 19.99
C ALA A 90 3.25 -8.73 19.00
N HIS A 91 2.48 -7.80 18.42
CA HIS A 91 1.44 -8.13 17.46
C HIS A 91 2.04 -8.72 16.18
N ARG A 92 1.33 -9.68 15.56
CA ARG A 92 1.80 -10.42 14.37
C ARG A 92 2.29 -9.49 13.27
N TYR A 93 1.56 -8.42 13.00
CA TYR A 93 1.85 -7.48 11.90
C TYR A 93 3.08 -6.58 12.13
N LEU A 94 3.66 -6.58 13.33
CA LEU A 94 4.86 -5.82 13.67
C LEU A 94 6.07 -6.74 13.98
N THR A 95 5.84 -8.05 14.05
CA THR A 95 6.89 -9.05 14.23
C THR A 95 7.16 -9.71 12.88
N ALA A 96 8.38 -9.63 12.35
CA ALA A 96 8.75 -10.04 10.99
C ALA A 96 8.70 -11.58 10.74
N GLY A 97 7.61 -12.26 11.11
CA GLY A 97 7.47 -13.70 11.01
C GLY A 97 8.50 -14.50 11.82
N VAL A 98 9.27 -13.82 12.70
CA VAL A 98 10.23 -14.50 13.57
C VAL A 98 9.42 -15.34 14.54
N PRO A 99 9.61 -16.68 14.57
CA PRO A 99 8.92 -17.53 15.54
C PRO A 99 9.18 -16.98 16.93
N ALA A 100 8.13 -16.98 17.76
CA ALA A 100 8.09 -16.40 19.09
C ALA A 100 9.47 -16.46 19.76
N VAL A 101 10.22 -15.37 19.69
CA VAL A 101 11.40 -15.21 20.54
C VAL A 101 10.82 -15.23 21.95
N ASP A 102 11.46 -15.96 22.86
CA ASP A 102 11.02 -16.13 24.26
C ASP A 102 10.72 -14.79 24.97
N SER A 103 11.14 -13.66 24.39
CA SER A 103 10.68 -12.33 24.75
C SER A 103 10.50 -11.46 23.49
N PRO A 104 9.25 -11.11 23.08
CA PRO A 104 9.04 -10.17 21.99
C PRO A 104 9.63 -8.80 22.35
N PRO A 105 10.11 -8.03 21.36
CA PRO A 105 10.65 -6.70 21.63
C PRO A 105 9.59 -5.84 22.33
N VAL A 106 10.01 -5.05 23.31
CA VAL A 106 9.15 -4.10 24.01
C VAL A 106 9.65 -2.70 23.67
N ALA A 107 8.78 -1.86 23.14
CA ALA A 107 9.13 -0.49 22.81
C ALA A 107 9.48 0.30 24.08
N THR A 108 10.62 0.98 24.07
CA THR A 108 10.98 1.96 25.09
C THR A 108 10.20 3.24 24.87
N ALA A 109 9.71 3.84 25.97
CA ALA A 109 8.98 5.09 25.88
C ALA A 109 9.89 6.20 25.34
N SER A 110 9.44 6.91 24.30
CA SER A 110 10.20 7.98 23.66
C SER A 110 9.47 9.31 23.82
N THR A 111 10.16 10.31 24.37
CA THR A 111 9.63 11.68 24.47
C THR A 111 9.33 12.24 23.09
N GLN A 112 10.21 11.99 22.11
CA GLN A 112 10.01 12.44 20.73
C GLN A 112 8.77 11.80 20.09
N SER A 113 8.56 10.50 20.28
CA SER A 113 7.39 9.80 19.74
C SER A 113 6.10 10.24 20.41
N ARG A 114 6.14 10.55 21.72
CA ARG A 114 5.02 11.16 22.45
C ARG A 114 4.67 12.55 21.94
N GLU A 115 5.67 13.39 21.67
CA GLU A 115 5.46 14.73 21.08
C GLU A 115 4.87 14.62 19.66
N ARG A 116 5.38 13.70 18.84
CA ARG A 116 4.83 13.43 17.50
C ARG A 116 3.38 12.94 17.55
N LEU A 117 3.03 12.00 18.43
CA LEU A 117 1.64 11.58 18.63
C LEU A 117 0.74 12.73 19.08
N THR A 118 1.26 13.59 19.98
CA THR A 118 0.53 14.77 20.45
C THR A 118 0.26 15.73 19.28
N ALA A 119 1.25 15.95 18.42
CA ALA A 119 1.09 16.75 17.20
C ALA A 119 0.08 16.13 16.22
N ILE A 120 0.07 14.81 16.05
CA ILE A 120 -0.92 14.10 15.22
C ILE A 120 -2.33 14.28 15.79
N LYS A 121 -2.54 14.09 17.10
CA LYS A 121 -3.83 14.31 17.76
C LYS A 121 -4.29 15.76 17.62
N GLN A 122 -3.39 16.74 17.72
CA GLN A 122 -3.68 18.15 17.49
C GLN A 122 -4.03 18.42 16.01
N ALA A 123 -3.32 17.80 15.07
CA ALA A 123 -3.62 17.91 13.65
C ALA A 123 -5.01 17.37 13.31
N LEU A 124 -5.40 16.20 13.85
CA LEU A 124 -6.75 15.66 13.67
C LEU A 124 -7.83 16.63 14.18
N ARG A 125 -7.62 17.24 15.36
CA ARG A 125 -8.54 18.26 15.89
C ARG A 125 -8.60 19.51 14.99
N ALA A 126 -7.48 19.94 14.43
CA ALA A 126 -7.45 21.06 13.48
C ALA A 126 -8.22 20.73 12.19
N LEU A 127 -8.29 19.46 11.79
CA LEU A 127 -9.10 18.97 10.67
C LEU A 127 -10.59 18.83 11.03
N GLY A 128 -11.00 19.14 12.27
CA GLY A 128 -12.40 19.13 12.71
C GLY A 128 -12.81 17.92 13.54
N PHE A 129 -11.90 16.99 13.84
CA PHE A 129 -12.22 15.80 14.63
C PHE A 129 -12.46 16.18 16.09
N ASN A 130 -13.56 15.71 16.66
CA ASN A 130 -13.80 15.78 18.09
C ASN A 130 -12.98 14.72 18.86
N LYS A 131 -13.02 14.77 20.20
CA LYS A 131 -12.24 13.84 21.03
C LYS A 131 -12.57 12.37 20.75
N LEU A 132 -13.86 12.03 20.65
CA LEU A 132 -14.31 10.65 20.40
C LEU A 132 -13.85 10.16 19.03
N GLU A 133 -13.91 11.01 18.00
CA GLU A 133 -13.44 10.64 16.66
C GLU A 133 -11.93 10.42 16.61
N VAL A 134 -11.15 11.23 17.33
CA VAL A 134 -9.71 10.98 17.50
C VAL A 134 -9.50 9.63 18.19
N ASP A 135 -10.21 9.36 19.28
CA ASP A 135 -10.10 8.09 20.00
C ASP A 135 -10.51 6.90 19.10
N SER A 136 -11.53 7.06 18.24
CA SER A 136 -11.93 6.06 17.24
C SER A 136 -10.85 5.78 16.18
N VAL A 137 -10.09 6.78 15.75
CA VAL A 137 -8.95 6.57 14.84
C VAL A 137 -7.91 5.65 15.48
N PHE A 138 -7.56 5.88 16.75
CA PHE A 138 -6.63 5.02 17.48
C PHE A 138 -7.22 3.63 17.80
N MET A 139 -8.53 3.56 18.08
CA MET A 139 -9.24 2.28 18.26
C MET A 139 -9.18 1.43 16.98
N LEU A 140 -9.37 2.02 15.79
CA LEU A 140 -9.26 1.32 14.52
C LEU A 140 -7.82 0.84 14.23
N LEU A 141 -6.80 1.64 14.56
CA LEU A 141 -5.40 1.21 14.46
C LEU A 141 -5.11 0.02 15.37
N SER A 142 -5.62 0.05 16.61
CA SER A 142 -5.51 -1.08 17.51
C SER A 142 -6.26 -2.31 16.98
N ALA A 143 -7.48 -2.12 16.45
CA ALA A 143 -8.25 -3.21 15.86
C ALA A 143 -7.50 -3.87 14.69
N VAL A 144 -6.80 -3.11 13.85
CA VAL A 144 -5.95 -3.66 12.77
C VAL A 144 -4.87 -4.59 13.34
N LEU A 145 -4.22 -4.24 14.45
CA LEU A 145 -3.23 -5.10 15.09
C LEU A 145 -3.85 -6.36 15.70
N HIS A 146 -4.96 -6.24 16.43
CA HIS A 146 -5.66 -7.39 17.02
C HIS A 146 -6.31 -8.31 15.99
N VAL A 147 -6.76 -7.78 14.84
CA VAL A 147 -7.21 -8.60 13.70
C VAL A 147 -6.08 -9.51 13.26
N GLY A 148 -4.83 -9.02 13.19
CA GLY A 148 -3.66 -9.82 12.80
C GLY A 148 -3.33 -10.97 13.75
N ASP A 149 -3.75 -10.87 15.01
CA ASP A 149 -3.53 -11.92 16.01
C ASP A 149 -4.61 -13.00 16.00
N LEU A 150 -5.70 -12.83 15.23
CA LEU A 150 -6.69 -13.88 15.04
C LEU A 150 -6.02 -15.09 14.37
N CYS A 151 -6.17 -16.23 15.05
CA CYS A 151 -5.72 -17.53 14.58
C CYS A 151 -6.91 -18.43 14.28
N PHE A 152 -6.71 -19.38 13.37
CA PHE A 152 -7.74 -20.35 12.99
C PHE A 152 -7.21 -21.77 13.15
N THR A 153 -8.11 -22.70 13.46
CA THR A 153 -7.81 -24.12 13.64
C THR A 153 -8.82 -24.96 12.89
N ALA A 154 -8.41 -26.17 12.50
CA ALA A 154 -9.29 -27.18 11.92
C ALA A 154 -9.59 -28.26 12.96
N LEU A 155 -10.88 -28.59 13.14
CA LEU A 155 -11.35 -29.56 14.13
C LEU A 155 -11.40 -31.01 13.61
N THR A 156 -11.32 -31.21 12.29
CA THR A 156 -11.52 -32.51 11.62
C THR A 156 -10.70 -32.60 10.33
N ASP A 157 -10.56 -33.79 9.76
CA ASP A 157 -9.93 -34.05 8.45
C ASP A 157 -10.53 -33.24 7.29
N ALA A 158 -11.72 -32.64 7.46
CA ALA A 158 -12.37 -31.79 6.46
C ALA A 158 -11.73 -30.38 6.31
N GLU A 159 -10.66 -30.07 7.04
CA GLU A 159 -9.89 -28.80 6.98
C GLU A 159 -10.73 -27.51 7.20
N ILE A 160 -11.93 -27.61 7.76
CA ILE A 160 -12.82 -26.47 8.02
C ILE A 160 -12.24 -25.60 9.14
N ALA A 161 -12.07 -24.31 8.86
CA ALA A 161 -11.54 -23.33 9.80
C ALA A 161 -12.56 -22.85 10.84
N TYR A 162 -12.08 -22.72 12.07
CA TYR A 162 -12.77 -22.07 13.18
C TYR A 162 -11.82 -21.09 13.89
N PRO A 163 -12.31 -19.94 14.42
CA PRO A 163 -11.49 -19.05 15.23
C PRO A 163 -10.99 -19.77 16.48
N SER A 164 -9.69 -19.68 16.75
CA SER A 164 -9.06 -20.39 17.87
C SER A 164 -9.26 -19.69 19.22
N ASP A 165 -9.43 -18.37 19.21
CA ASP A 165 -9.62 -17.54 20.40
C ASP A 165 -10.91 -16.71 20.26
N LEU A 166 -11.97 -17.17 20.92
CA LEU A 166 -13.27 -16.50 20.92
C LEU A 166 -13.26 -15.19 21.71
N GLN A 167 -12.41 -15.04 22.73
CA GLN A 167 -12.32 -13.81 23.51
C GLN A 167 -11.65 -12.69 22.69
N LEU A 168 -10.61 -13.04 21.93
CA LEU A 168 -9.99 -12.12 21.00
C LEU A 168 -10.97 -11.72 19.89
N LEU A 169 -11.72 -12.68 19.34
CA LEU A 169 -12.76 -12.40 18.35
C LEU A 169 -13.81 -11.43 18.89
N GLU A 170 -14.36 -11.67 20.09
CA GLU A 170 -15.32 -10.75 20.73
C GLU A 170 -14.72 -9.35 20.93
N ARG A 171 -13.46 -9.27 21.36
CA ARG A 171 -12.74 -7.99 21.52
C ARG A 171 -12.66 -7.23 20.20
N VAL A 172 -12.16 -7.89 19.14
CA VAL A 172 -12.04 -7.28 17.80
C VAL A 172 -13.42 -6.85 17.29
N SER A 173 -14.44 -7.67 17.49
CA SER A 173 -15.82 -7.38 17.09
C SER A 173 -16.35 -6.14 17.80
N GLY A 174 -16.12 -6.01 19.11
CA GLY A 174 -16.48 -4.83 19.89
C GLY A 174 -15.75 -3.55 19.43
N MET A 175 -14.45 -3.65 19.09
CA MET A 175 -13.67 -2.52 18.56
C MET A 175 -14.17 -2.07 17.19
N LEU A 176 -14.58 -3.01 16.34
CA LEU A 176 -15.15 -2.75 15.01
C LEU A 176 -16.66 -2.43 15.06
N GLN A 177 -17.30 -2.56 16.23
CA GLN A 177 -18.75 -2.38 16.45
C GLN A 177 -19.61 -3.27 15.55
N VAL A 178 -19.23 -4.54 15.42
CA VAL A 178 -19.95 -5.57 14.67
C VAL A 178 -20.32 -6.75 15.56
N CYS A 179 -21.29 -7.56 15.13
CA CYS A 179 -21.61 -8.80 15.82
C CYS A 179 -20.44 -9.81 15.70
N SER A 180 -20.12 -10.49 16.79
CA SER A 180 -19.02 -11.46 16.81
C SER A 180 -19.28 -12.68 15.93
N ASP A 181 -20.53 -13.17 15.90
CA ASP A 181 -20.93 -14.28 15.04
C ASP A 181 -20.85 -13.92 13.55
N ASP A 182 -21.23 -12.68 13.21
CA ASP A 182 -21.13 -12.18 11.82
C ASP A 182 -19.66 -12.06 11.40
N LEU A 183 -18.80 -11.54 12.28
CA LEU A 183 -17.36 -11.46 12.00
C LEU A 183 -16.75 -12.85 11.84
N SER A 184 -17.10 -13.80 12.72
CA SER A 184 -16.68 -15.20 12.62
C SER A 184 -17.08 -15.81 11.28
N THR A 185 -18.34 -15.63 10.91
CA THR A 185 -18.92 -16.18 9.67
C THR A 185 -18.24 -15.56 8.44
N ALA A 186 -18.03 -14.24 8.44
CA ALA A 186 -17.37 -13.53 7.34
C ALA A 186 -15.90 -13.94 7.16
N LEU A 187 -15.20 -14.32 8.23
CA LEU A 187 -13.82 -14.80 8.15
C LEU A 187 -13.70 -16.27 7.77
N THR A 188 -14.73 -17.10 8.07
CA THR A 188 -14.67 -18.56 7.93
C THR A 188 -15.59 -19.15 6.86
N SER A 189 -16.36 -18.32 6.16
CA SER A 189 -17.24 -18.79 5.09
C SER A 189 -17.63 -17.73 4.07
N ASP A 190 -17.95 -18.20 2.86
CA ASP A 190 -18.61 -17.43 1.82
C ASP A 190 -20.07 -17.86 1.71
N VAL A 191 -20.98 -16.89 1.55
CA VAL A 191 -22.41 -17.14 1.32
C VAL A 191 -22.77 -16.66 -0.08
N GLN A 192 -23.23 -17.59 -0.92
CA GLN A 192 -23.67 -17.31 -2.29
C GLN A 192 -25.15 -17.62 -2.46
N TYR A 193 -25.87 -16.73 -3.16
CA TYR A 193 -27.26 -16.94 -3.54
C TYR A 193 -27.33 -17.41 -4.98
N PHE A 194 -27.81 -18.62 -5.21
CA PHE A 194 -27.96 -19.18 -6.54
C PHE A 194 -29.38 -19.68 -6.77
N LYS A 195 -30.11 -19.04 -7.68
CA LYS A 195 -31.49 -19.39 -8.05
C LYS A 195 -32.48 -19.52 -6.87
N GLY A 196 -32.27 -18.75 -5.80
CA GLY A 196 -33.10 -18.77 -4.59
C GLY A 196 -32.55 -19.64 -3.46
N ASP A 197 -31.55 -20.49 -3.74
CA ASP A 197 -30.87 -21.28 -2.72
C ASP A 197 -29.68 -20.53 -2.12
N VAL A 198 -29.45 -20.74 -0.82
CA VAL A 198 -28.30 -20.19 -0.08
C VAL A 198 -27.23 -21.28 0.02
N ILE A 199 -26.11 -21.08 -0.66
CA ILE A 199 -24.96 -21.97 -0.63
C ILE A 199 -23.91 -21.36 0.30
N THR A 200 -23.62 -22.03 1.41
CA THR A 200 -22.54 -21.64 2.32
C THR A 200 -21.31 -22.51 2.07
N ARG A 201 -20.20 -21.90 1.67
CA ARG A 201 -18.91 -22.55 1.51
C ARG A 201 -18.04 -22.23 2.72
N ARG A 202 -17.63 -23.24 3.47
CA ARG A 202 -16.67 -23.07 4.57
C ARG A 202 -15.25 -22.91 4.05
N HIS A 203 -14.47 -22.07 4.73
CA HIS A 203 -13.07 -21.80 4.42
C HIS A 203 -12.15 -22.85 5.03
N THR A 204 -11.00 -23.04 4.38
CA THR A 204 -9.83 -23.67 5.02
C THR A 204 -9.16 -22.67 5.97
N VAL A 205 -8.22 -23.16 6.79
CA VAL A 205 -7.42 -22.31 7.69
C VAL A 205 -6.70 -21.22 6.89
N GLU A 206 -6.02 -21.62 5.82
CA GLU A 206 -5.29 -20.71 4.92
C GLU A 206 -6.23 -19.64 4.30
N MET A 207 -7.41 -20.04 3.83
CA MET A 207 -8.40 -19.09 3.31
C MET A 207 -8.82 -18.08 4.39
N SER A 208 -9.05 -18.53 5.62
CA SER A 208 -9.46 -17.65 6.73
C SER A 208 -8.35 -16.68 7.15
N GLU A 209 -7.09 -17.12 7.14
CA GLU A 209 -5.93 -16.25 7.35
C GLU A 209 -5.81 -15.19 6.25
N ASN A 210 -6.05 -15.57 4.99
CA ASN A 210 -6.08 -14.62 3.87
C ASN A 210 -7.21 -13.60 4.04
N TYR A 211 -8.41 -14.01 4.47
CA TYR A 211 -9.53 -13.10 4.73
C TYR A 211 -9.27 -12.17 5.93
N ARG A 212 -8.63 -12.66 7.00
CA ARG A 212 -8.14 -11.83 8.12
C ARG A 212 -7.24 -10.70 7.61
N ASP A 213 -6.27 -11.06 6.78
CA ASP A 213 -5.32 -10.09 6.24
C ASP A 213 -5.98 -9.11 5.26
N GLN A 214 -6.94 -9.56 4.46
CA GLN A 214 -7.74 -8.68 3.61
C GLN A 214 -8.58 -7.69 4.44
N LEU A 215 -9.18 -8.14 5.55
CA LEU A 215 -9.92 -7.28 6.47
C LEU A 215 -9.02 -6.19 7.06
N ALA A 216 -7.83 -6.56 7.56
CA ALA A 216 -6.85 -5.61 8.09
C ALA A 216 -6.44 -4.55 7.04
N LYS A 217 -6.10 -4.99 5.82
CA LYS A 217 -5.78 -4.09 4.68
C LYS A 217 -6.95 -3.17 4.35
N ALA A 218 -8.18 -3.68 4.37
CA ALA A 218 -9.38 -2.92 4.04
C ALA A 218 -9.67 -1.85 5.10
N VAL A 219 -9.61 -2.19 6.39
CA VAL A 219 -9.81 -1.25 7.50
C VAL A 219 -8.75 -0.15 7.46
N TYR A 220 -7.47 -0.50 7.37
CA TYR A 220 -6.38 0.48 7.31
C TYR A 220 -6.48 1.37 6.06
N GLY A 221 -6.71 0.77 4.89
CA GLY A 221 -6.85 1.51 3.64
C GLY A 221 -8.04 2.48 3.63
N ARG A 222 -9.18 2.07 4.21
CA ARG A 222 -10.36 2.95 4.35
C ARG A 222 -10.11 4.06 5.36
N LEU A 223 -9.43 3.77 6.47
CA LEU A 223 -9.02 4.79 7.44
C LEU A 223 -8.12 5.85 6.78
N PHE A 224 -7.10 5.43 6.02
CA PHE A 224 -6.24 6.35 5.29
C PHE A 224 -7.04 7.22 4.30
N SER A 225 -7.91 6.62 3.48
CA SER A 225 -8.77 7.38 2.56
C SER A 225 -9.71 8.34 3.29
N PHE A 226 -10.24 7.95 4.45
CA PHE A 226 -11.05 8.83 5.30
C PHE A 226 -10.25 10.04 5.78
N LEU A 227 -9.01 9.85 6.23
CA LEU A 227 -8.12 10.94 6.64
C LEU A 227 -7.76 11.87 5.47
N VAL A 228 -7.55 11.33 4.26
CA VAL A 228 -7.33 12.12 3.03
C VAL A 228 -8.57 12.94 2.68
N ASN A 229 -9.77 12.35 2.77
CA ASN A 229 -11.02 13.06 2.49
C ASN A 229 -11.27 14.20 3.47
N ASN A 230 -11.02 13.98 4.77
CA ASN A 230 -11.11 15.05 5.77
C ASN A 230 -10.05 16.14 5.55
N SER A 231 -8.83 15.74 5.15
CA SER A 231 -7.79 16.70 4.75
C SER A 231 -8.25 17.56 3.56
N ASN A 232 -8.93 16.96 2.58
CA ASN A 232 -9.49 17.69 1.45
C ASN A 232 -10.60 18.66 1.85
N TYR A 233 -11.48 18.27 2.78
CA TYR A 233 -12.50 19.18 3.33
C TYR A 233 -11.84 20.38 4.03
N TYR A 234 -10.81 20.13 4.83
CA TYR A 234 -10.02 21.17 5.49
C TYR A 234 -9.32 22.13 4.51
N LEU A 235 -8.92 21.65 3.32
CA LEU A 235 -8.19 22.42 2.31
C LEU A 235 -9.07 23.12 1.26
N GLN A 236 -10.38 22.85 1.22
CA GLN A 236 -11.29 23.38 0.18
C GLN A 236 -11.50 24.91 0.26
N GLY A 237 -11.15 25.56 1.37
CA GLY A 237 -11.37 27.00 1.58
C GLY A 237 -12.85 27.35 1.76
N GLN A 238 -13.14 28.51 2.34
CA GLN A 238 -14.53 28.98 2.56
C GLN A 238 -15.12 29.74 1.36
N ASP A 239 -14.28 30.09 0.38
CA ASP A 239 -14.67 30.99 -0.72
C ASP A 239 -15.31 30.21 -1.89
N GLN A 240 -16.61 30.39 -2.07
CA GLN A 240 -17.41 29.79 -3.14
C GLN A 240 -17.48 30.66 -4.40
N SER A 241 -16.69 31.74 -4.49
CA SER A 241 -16.67 32.64 -5.65
C SER A 241 -16.34 31.86 -6.94
N THR A 242 -17.37 31.46 -7.66
CA THR A 242 -17.36 30.53 -8.79
C THR A 242 -17.04 31.20 -10.13
N GLY A 243 -16.72 32.50 -10.10
CA GLY A 243 -16.66 33.36 -11.29
C GLY A 243 -15.27 33.72 -11.81
N ASP A 244 -14.20 33.44 -11.06
CA ASP A 244 -12.85 33.75 -11.53
C ASP A 244 -12.17 32.53 -12.18
N PRO A 245 -11.49 32.70 -13.33
CA PRO A 245 -10.69 31.64 -13.91
C PRO A 245 -9.60 31.24 -12.91
N ALA A 246 -9.61 29.97 -12.49
CA ALA A 246 -8.62 29.41 -11.60
C ALA A 246 -7.53 28.72 -12.43
N LEU A 247 -6.27 29.09 -12.19
CA LEU A 247 -5.12 28.29 -12.62
C LEU A 247 -4.95 27.13 -11.64
N GLU A 248 -4.48 26.00 -12.14
CA GLU A 248 -4.18 24.81 -11.34
C GLU A 248 -2.69 24.52 -11.39
N ILE A 249 -2.05 24.40 -10.22
CA ILE A 249 -0.67 23.98 -10.07
C ILE A 249 -0.67 22.60 -9.43
N GLY A 250 -0.17 21.60 -10.16
CA GLY A 250 -0.01 20.23 -9.65
C GLY A 250 1.41 19.99 -9.13
N ILE A 251 1.52 19.51 -7.89
CA ILE A 251 2.77 19.04 -7.29
C ILE A 251 2.63 17.53 -7.08
N LEU A 252 3.34 16.76 -7.90
CA LEU A 252 3.35 15.30 -7.83
C LEU A 252 4.55 14.83 -7.02
N ASP A 253 4.28 14.09 -5.95
CA ASP A 253 5.26 13.47 -5.04
C ASP A 253 5.11 11.95 -5.17
N ILE A 254 6.09 11.32 -5.82
CA ILE A 254 6.16 9.88 -6.07
C ILE A 254 7.31 9.27 -5.27
N PHE A 255 7.16 7.99 -4.91
CA PHE A 255 8.29 7.20 -4.41
C PHE A 255 9.38 7.08 -5.49
N GLY A 256 10.64 7.02 -5.04
CA GLY A 256 11.77 6.75 -5.92
C GLY A 256 11.77 5.30 -6.41
N PHE A 257 12.71 5.00 -7.30
CA PHE A 257 13.02 3.63 -7.72
C PHE A 257 13.49 2.79 -6.53
N GLU A 258 13.06 1.54 -6.45
CA GLU A 258 13.39 0.63 -5.36
C GLU A 258 14.11 -0.62 -5.86
N GLU A 259 15.20 -0.95 -5.20
CA GLU A 259 15.95 -2.18 -5.43
C GLU A 259 16.35 -2.77 -4.08
N PHE A 260 15.72 -3.89 -3.72
CA PHE A 260 16.04 -4.66 -2.52
C PHE A 260 16.54 -6.06 -2.89
N GLN A 261 17.04 -6.80 -1.89
CA GLN A 261 17.45 -8.19 -2.06
C GLN A 261 16.30 -9.09 -2.55
N ARG A 262 15.06 -8.79 -2.15
CA ARG A 262 13.85 -9.44 -2.63
C ARG A 262 12.83 -8.36 -3.00
N ASN A 263 12.49 -8.28 -4.29
CA ASN A 263 11.49 -7.35 -4.82
C ASN A 263 10.16 -8.09 -5.02
N GLY A 264 9.09 -7.58 -4.42
CA GLY A 264 7.74 -8.13 -4.56
C GLY A 264 6.93 -7.44 -5.66
N PHE A 265 5.62 -7.73 -5.67
CA PHE A 265 4.67 -7.08 -6.57
C PHE A 265 4.63 -5.56 -6.36
N GLU A 266 4.78 -5.11 -5.12
CA GLU A 266 4.81 -3.70 -4.73
C GLU A 266 5.98 -2.96 -5.38
N GLN A 267 7.19 -3.52 -5.30
CA GLN A 267 8.38 -2.94 -5.94
C GLN A 267 8.23 -2.93 -7.46
N LEU A 268 7.65 -3.98 -8.05
CA LEU A 268 7.34 -3.98 -9.48
C LEU A 268 6.42 -2.80 -9.85
N CYS A 269 5.32 -2.60 -9.12
CA CYS A 269 4.41 -1.48 -9.37
C CYS A 269 5.10 -0.12 -9.18
N VAL A 270 5.96 0.00 -8.16
CA VAL A 270 6.76 1.20 -7.88
C VAL A 270 7.69 1.51 -9.06
N ASN A 271 8.46 0.53 -9.49
CA ASN A 271 9.46 0.70 -10.55
C ASN A 271 8.80 0.93 -11.91
N MET A 272 7.69 0.24 -12.22
CA MET A 272 6.91 0.49 -13.45
C MET A 272 6.28 1.89 -13.49
N THR A 273 5.87 2.42 -12.34
CA THR A 273 5.41 3.82 -12.25
C THR A 273 6.56 4.78 -12.59
N ASN A 274 7.75 4.54 -12.05
CA ASN A 274 8.93 5.34 -12.36
C ASN A 274 9.35 5.24 -13.84
N GLU A 275 9.25 4.05 -14.46
CA GLU A 275 9.45 3.89 -15.91
C GLU A 275 8.47 4.73 -16.72
N ARG A 276 7.18 4.70 -16.36
CA ARG A 276 6.14 5.47 -17.07
C ARG A 276 6.35 6.98 -16.94
N VAL A 277 6.70 7.46 -15.75
CA VAL A 277 7.02 8.87 -15.51
C VAL A 277 8.25 9.28 -16.31
N ARG A 278 9.30 8.45 -16.33
CA ARG A 278 10.50 8.74 -17.13
C ARG A 278 10.19 8.83 -18.61
N LEU A 279 9.45 7.87 -19.16
CA LEU A 279 9.07 7.89 -20.56
C LEU A 279 8.32 9.19 -20.89
N HIS A 280 7.34 9.56 -20.06
CA HIS A 280 6.58 10.79 -20.25
C HIS A 280 7.47 12.05 -20.22
N VAL A 281 8.36 12.16 -19.23
CA VAL A 281 9.30 13.29 -19.12
C VAL A 281 10.23 13.36 -20.33
N SER A 282 10.74 12.21 -20.77
CA SER A 282 11.58 12.11 -21.97
C SER A 282 10.80 12.57 -23.21
N GLU A 283 9.62 12.01 -23.46
CA GLU A 283 8.80 12.37 -24.61
C GLU A 283 8.46 13.86 -24.62
N VAL A 284 7.99 14.41 -23.51
CA VAL A 284 7.56 15.81 -23.44
C VAL A 284 8.73 16.77 -23.58
N LEU A 285 9.81 16.60 -22.79
CA LEU A 285 10.95 17.53 -22.84
C LEU A 285 11.64 17.46 -24.21
N PHE A 286 11.96 16.27 -24.73
CA PHE A 286 12.67 16.18 -26.01
C PHE A 286 11.81 16.63 -27.20
N GLN A 287 10.50 16.33 -27.21
CA GLN A 287 9.62 16.82 -28.29
C GLN A 287 9.45 18.33 -28.24
N GLN A 288 9.35 18.93 -27.05
CA GLN A 288 9.26 20.39 -26.89
C GLN A 288 10.55 21.08 -27.38
N GLU A 289 11.71 20.60 -26.94
CA GLU A 289 13.01 21.13 -27.38
C GLU A 289 13.20 20.98 -28.90
N GLN A 290 12.76 19.85 -29.48
CA GLN A 290 12.80 19.66 -30.93
C GLN A 290 11.90 20.62 -31.68
N ALA A 291 10.69 20.86 -31.19
CA ALA A 291 9.77 21.82 -31.78
C ALA A 291 10.33 23.26 -31.72
N GLU A 292 10.95 23.63 -30.59
CA GLU A 292 11.53 24.97 -30.40
C GLU A 292 12.76 25.19 -31.30
N CYS A 293 13.70 24.25 -31.35
CA CYS A 293 14.84 24.33 -32.27
C CYS A 293 14.40 24.42 -33.74
N LEU A 294 13.38 23.65 -34.15
CA LEU A 294 12.81 23.74 -35.49
C LEU A 294 12.18 25.11 -35.75
N GLN A 295 11.48 25.68 -34.77
CA GLN A 295 10.88 27.02 -34.87
C GLN A 295 11.94 28.11 -34.99
N GLU A 296 13.07 27.96 -34.30
CA GLU A 296 14.19 28.91 -34.32
C GLU A 296 15.21 28.66 -35.45
N ALA A 297 14.98 27.64 -36.29
CA ALA A 297 15.90 27.20 -37.33
C ALA A 297 17.31 26.82 -36.82
N ILE A 298 17.38 26.30 -35.60
CA ILE A 298 18.60 25.80 -34.97
C ILE A 298 18.76 24.32 -35.32
N ALA A 299 19.90 23.95 -35.90
CA ALA A 299 20.21 22.56 -36.22
C ALA A 299 20.49 21.77 -34.93
N MET A 300 19.70 20.72 -34.69
CA MET A 300 19.89 19.85 -33.54
C MET A 300 20.90 18.74 -33.87
N GLU A 301 22.03 18.69 -33.14
CA GLU A 301 23.09 17.71 -33.40
C GLU A 301 22.73 16.28 -32.93
N THR A 302 21.81 16.16 -31.95
CA THR A 302 21.40 14.87 -31.38
C THR A 302 19.90 14.65 -31.60
N LEU A 303 19.54 13.81 -32.57
CA LEU A 303 18.17 13.35 -32.71
C LEU A 303 17.89 12.31 -31.63
N TRP A 304 16.93 12.59 -30.75
CA TRP A 304 16.47 11.61 -29.77
C TRP A 304 15.81 10.43 -30.49
N SER A 305 16.33 9.21 -30.26
CA SER A 305 15.62 7.99 -30.57
C SER A 305 14.98 7.46 -29.27
N PRO A 306 13.71 7.03 -29.28
CA PRO A 306 13.16 6.30 -28.16
C PRO A 306 14.01 5.05 -27.97
N SER A 307 14.75 4.98 -26.86
CA SER A 307 15.37 3.72 -26.45
C SER A 307 14.27 2.66 -26.25
N ASN A 308 14.63 1.38 -26.13
CA ASN A 308 13.70 0.24 -25.95
C ASN A 308 12.72 0.33 -24.74
N GLN A 309 12.63 1.46 -24.04
CA GLN A 309 11.71 1.74 -22.94
C GLN A 309 10.23 1.45 -23.22
N PRO A 310 9.67 1.70 -24.43
CA PRO A 310 8.30 1.32 -24.72
C PRO A 310 8.06 -0.18 -24.59
N ALA A 311 9.04 -1.01 -24.96
CA ALA A 311 8.87 -2.46 -25.00
C ALA A 311 8.70 -3.10 -23.61
N VAL A 312 9.43 -2.61 -22.59
CA VAL A 312 9.24 -3.07 -21.20
C VAL A 312 7.86 -2.67 -20.70
N LEU A 313 7.43 -1.42 -20.92
CA LEU A 313 6.09 -0.98 -20.51
C LEU A 313 4.99 -1.75 -21.25
N ASP A 314 5.14 -1.98 -22.56
CA ASP A 314 4.20 -2.75 -23.35
C ASP A 314 4.07 -4.20 -22.83
N PHE A 315 5.19 -4.83 -22.49
CA PHE A 315 5.17 -6.18 -21.91
C PHE A 315 4.30 -6.27 -20.64
N PHE A 316 4.30 -5.25 -19.77
CA PHE A 316 3.48 -5.25 -18.56
C PHE A 316 2.04 -4.79 -18.81
N PHE A 317 1.84 -3.75 -19.63
CA PHE A 317 0.59 -2.98 -19.68
C PHE A 317 -0.25 -3.16 -20.96
N LEU A 318 0.29 -3.73 -22.05
CA LEU A 318 -0.40 -3.80 -23.34
C LEU A 318 -1.63 -4.71 -23.27
N LYS A 319 -2.84 -4.16 -23.16
CA LYS A 319 -4.06 -4.98 -23.10
C LYS A 319 -4.37 -5.62 -24.47
N PRO A 320 -4.82 -6.90 -24.52
CA PRO A 320 -5.03 -7.83 -23.41
C PRO A 320 -3.81 -8.72 -23.08
N GLN A 321 -2.68 -8.54 -23.77
CA GLN A 321 -1.57 -9.50 -23.78
C GLN A 321 -0.56 -9.26 -22.66
N GLY A 322 -0.47 -8.05 -22.13
CA GLY A 322 0.51 -7.64 -21.15
C GLY A 322 0.40 -8.45 -19.85
N LEU A 323 1.53 -8.63 -19.18
CA LEU A 323 1.65 -9.52 -18.03
C LEU A 323 0.61 -9.22 -16.93
N LEU A 324 0.28 -7.95 -16.67
CA LEU A 324 -0.74 -7.64 -15.66
C LEU A 324 -2.13 -8.18 -16.03
N SER A 325 -2.47 -8.24 -17.33
CA SER A 325 -3.71 -8.85 -17.79
C SER A 325 -3.68 -10.37 -17.60
N VAL A 326 -2.54 -11.01 -17.87
CA VAL A 326 -2.34 -12.46 -17.63
C VAL A 326 -2.44 -12.79 -16.14
N MET A 327 -1.88 -11.94 -15.27
CA MET A 327 -1.99 -12.07 -13.82
C MET A 327 -3.44 -11.91 -13.35
N ASP A 328 -4.18 -10.92 -13.87
CA ASP A 328 -5.59 -10.72 -13.54
C ASP A 328 -6.43 -11.95 -13.91
N GLU A 329 -6.23 -12.52 -15.10
CA GLU A 329 -6.91 -13.75 -15.53
C GLU A 329 -6.61 -14.95 -14.63
N GLU A 330 -5.35 -15.15 -14.25
CA GLU A 330 -4.94 -16.25 -13.37
C GLU A 330 -5.51 -16.10 -11.96
N SER A 331 -5.54 -14.87 -11.43
CA SER A 331 -6.09 -14.56 -10.11
C SER A 331 -7.59 -14.86 -10.01
N GLN A 332 -8.32 -14.80 -11.12
CA GLN A 332 -9.76 -15.08 -11.21
C GLN A 332 -10.07 -16.53 -11.56
N SER A 333 -9.04 -17.38 -11.74
CA SER A 333 -9.22 -18.80 -12.04
C SER A 333 -9.82 -19.57 -10.85
N LEU A 334 -10.44 -20.72 -11.12
CA LEU A 334 -11.06 -21.55 -10.09
C LEU A 334 -10.05 -22.13 -9.08
N ARG A 335 -8.79 -22.26 -9.48
CA ARG A 335 -7.67 -22.80 -8.70
C ARG A 335 -6.38 -22.07 -9.07
N PRO A 336 -6.20 -20.83 -8.60
CA PRO A 336 -4.98 -20.09 -8.86
C PRO A 336 -3.82 -20.84 -8.20
N THR A 337 -2.76 -21.08 -8.96
CA THR A 337 -1.51 -21.62 -8.41
C THR A 337 -0.35 -20.86 -9.04
N GLU A 338 0.67 -20.54 -8.24
CA GLU A 338 1.86 -19.81 -8.72
C GLU A 338 2.54 -20.54 -9.89
N GLN A 339 2.48 -21.87 -9.90
CA GLN A 339 3.03 -22.72 -10.97
C GLN A 339 2.33 -22.51 -12.31
N THR A 340 1.00 -22.28 -12.33
CA THR A 340 0.27 -22.00 -13.56
C THR A 340 0.59 -20.59 -14.06
N LEU A 341 0.63 -19.61 -13.16
CA LEU A 341 1.04 -18.24 -13.50
C LEU A 341 2.43 -18.23 -14.13
N TYR A 342 3.38 -19.00 -13.58
CA TYR A 342 4.72 -19.15 -14.16
C TYR A 342 4.71 -19.68 -15.59
N LYS A 343 3.96 -20.75 -15.84
CA LYS A 343 3.89 -21.36 -17.17
C LYS A 343 3.33 -20.39 -18.19
N ARG A 344 2.33 -19.59 -17.80
CA ARG A 344 1.79 -18.52 -18.66
C ARG A 344 2.83 -17.42 -18.90
N LEU A 345 3.54 -17.00 -17.86
CA LEU A 345 4.65 -16.04 -17.92
C LEU A 345 5.75 -16.49 -18.89
N GLN A 346 6.23 -17.73 -18.75
CA GLN A 346 7.22 -18.34 -19.64
C GLN A 346 6.72 -18.36 -21.08
N SER A 347 5.51 -18.87 -21.31
CA SER A 347 4.94 -18.89 -22.65
C SER A 347 4.79 -17.49 -23.25
N HIS A 348 4.49 -16.46 -22.44
CA HIS A 348 4.35 -15.10 -22.91
C HIS A 348 5.70 -14.50 -23.32
N LEU A 349 6.75 -14.76 -22.53
CA LEU A 349 8.12 -14.32 -22.83
C LEU A 349 8.72 -15.02 -24.04
N ASP A 350 8.42 -16.31 -24.23
CA ASP A 350 8.87 -17.07 -25.41
C ASP A 350 8.24 -16.52 -26.71
N ASN A 351 6.97 -16.08 -26.63
CA ASN A 351 6.24 -15.51 -27.77
C ASN A 351 6.58 -14.04 -28.05
N THR A 352 6.97 -13.28 -27.02
CA THR A 352 7.28 -11.85 -27.10
C THR A 352 8.69 -11.59 -26.56
N PRO A 353 9.75 -11.94 -27.32
CA PRO A 353 11.13 -11.72 -26.89
C PRO A 353 11.37 -10.21 -26.74
N THR A 354 11.35 -9.74 -25.50
CA THR A 354 11.46 -8.32 -25.19
C THR A 354 12.87 -8.04 -24.68
N HIS A 355 13.61 -7.16 -25.35
CA HIS A 355 14.93 -6.73 -24.87
C HIS A 355 14.78 -6.08 -23.49
N GLY A 356 15.23 -6.78 -22.45
CA GLY A 356 15.18 -6.28 -21.07
C GLY A 356 14.28 -7.07 -20.14
N ILE A 357 13.69 -8.20 -20.53
CA ILE A 357 13.02 -9.10 -19.58
C ILE A 357 13.56 -10.50 -19.79
N SER A 358 13.98 -11.13 -18.69
CA SER A 358 14.54 -12.49 -18.72
C SER A 358 14.07 -13.28 -17.52
N LEU A 359 13.60 -14.51 -17.75
CA LEU A 359 13.38 -15.46 -16.68
C LEU A 359 14.72 -15.91 -16.11
N THR A 360 14.81 -15.95 -14.79
CA THR A 360 16.00 -16.43 -14.10
C THR A 360 15.60 -17.59 -13.21
N THR A 361 16.25 -18.73 -13.43
CA THR A 361 16.23 -19.86 -12.49
C THR A 361 17.36 -19.72 -11.48
N LYS A 362 17.77 -18.49 -11.17
CA LYS A 362 18.85 -18.15 -10.26
C LYS A 362 18.47 -16.91 -9.45
N ASP A 363 18.88 -16.87 -8.18
CA ASP A 363 18.78 -15.68 -7.35
C ASP A 363 19.64 -14.53 -7.92
N GLY A 364 19.51 -13.32 -7.35
CA GLY A 364 20.31 -12.15 -7.75
C GLY A 364 21.82 -12.31 -7.58
N ASN A 365 22.28 -13.42 -6.98
CA ASN A 365 23.69 -13.77 -6.78
C ASN A 365 24.15 -14.94 -7.68
N GLY A 366 23.29 -15.45 -8.58
CA GLY A 366 23.61 -16.52 -9.52
C GLY A 366 23.48 -17.95 -8.97
N ASN A 367 22.96 -18.14 -7.76
CA ASN A 367 22.66 -19.45 -7.18
C ASN A 367 21.31 -19.95 -7.65
N PRO A 368 21.09 -21.28 -7.82
CA PRO A 368 19.74 -21.80 -8.04
C PRO A 368 18.81 -21.40 -6.88
N PRO A 369 17.54 -21.03 -7.14
CA PRO A 369 16.61 -20.67 -6.11
C PRO A 369 16.46 -21.84 -5.13
N PRO A 370 16.35 -21.58 -3.82
CA PRO A 370 15.89 -22.56 -2.84
C PRO A 370 14.64 -23.28 -3.35
N ILE A 371 14.46 -24.55 -2.97
CA ILE A 371 13.34 -25.40 -3.40
C ILE A 371 11.96 -24.75 -3.15
N ASP A 372 11.90 -23.83 -2.19
CA ASP A 372 10.69 -23.13 -1.75
C ASP A 372 10.54 -21.72 -2.36
N GLN A 373 11.52 -21.25 -3.15
CA GLN A 373 11.40 -20.01 -3.89
C GLN A 373 10.72 -20.29 -5.23
N GLY A 374 9.50 -19.78 -5.36
CA GLY A 374 8.80 -19.69 -6.63
C GLY A 374 9.65 -18.98 -7.70
N PRO A 375 9.16 -18.97 -8.95
CA PRO A 375 9.91 -18.44 -10.07
C PRO A 375 10.27 -16.95 -9.92
N ALA A 376 11.41 -16.57 -10.50
CA ALA A 376 11.87 -15.18 -10.56
C ALA A 376 12.08 -14.74 -12.02
N PHE A 377 11.92 -13.45 -12.26
CA PHE A 377 12.28 -12.81 -13.52
C PHE A 377 13.03 -11.52 -13.22
N THR A 378 13.79 -11.07 -14.20
CA THR A 378 14.59 -9.86 -14.14
C THR A 378 14.08 -8.86 -15.17
N VAL A 379 14.03 -7.59 -14.80
CA VAL A 379 13.59 -6.50 -15.66
C VAL A 379 14.71 -5.47 -15.75
N LYS A 380 15.23 -5.27 -16.96
CA LYS A 380 16.18 -4.20 -17.26
C LYS A 380 15.43 -2.88 -17.34
N HIS A 381 15.51 -2.17 -16.24
CA HIS A 381 15.02 -0.82 -16.10
C HIS A 381 15.98 0.19 -16.76
N TYR A 382 15.47 1.36 -17.13
CA TYR A 382 15.91 2.51 -16.34
C TYR A 382 17.35 2.66 -15.85
N THR A 383 17.47 2.29 -14.58
CA THR A 383 18.61 2.45 -13.69
C THR A 383 19.65 1.36 -13.89
N GLY A 384 19.31 0.26 -14.57
CA GLY A 384 20.09 -0.96 -14.53
C GLY A 384 19.21 -2.21 -14.63
N GLN A 385 19.81 -3.35 -14.34
CA GLN A 385 19.14 -4.65 -14.40
C GLN A 385 18.42 -4.99 -13.09
#